data_AF-Q306U5-F1
#
_entry.id   AF-Q306U5-F1
#
_cell.length_a   1.000
_cell.length_b   1.000
_cell.length_c   1.000
_cell.angle_alpha   90.00
_cell.angle_beta   90.00
_cell.angle_gamma   90.00
#
_symmetry.space_group_name_H-M   'P 1'
#
loop_
_entity.id
_entity.type
_entity.pdbx_description
1 polymer ?
#
loop_
_entity_poly.entity_id
_entity_poly.type
_entity_poly.pdbx_seq_one_letter_code
_entity_poly.pdbx_strand_id
1 'polypeptide(L)'
;MRAWYNKVSIFLILVSLVYVTYLTYISSSKLLVGAAVAKNHDNEVVVTDIEEFSTAYYSGLQKGDVIKSINNHKVKRPLEVQKYNSNHVTSIVVERDGEKVKVKPDLMNDGNFSTFIIPLIFYIACLFCCFFVLKINESKKLFSALILIIFLLSASLAYLSAGGSAKGDLLSRCIMVFTLTSVMLNYLLFLYQYFKELGTVLFNKKVFILYSIPFLNLVFELFRTQLFFRHYVPKINLLSFFISFIIVSVYFGSILIKSKDTEQAHIIKVLTIINILSFSPFLFLYIIPYVFLGTDGISSFLAASFMFLIPFSLVYQFMTNKIYNVDFILSRLKYYGILALTPTIILVTVFELMGSPAGDYYYFRLAILMYIIMVAVFYYKEVLDFRFRLKRVSEKFNYQDSIYKFTQLIRDSISLNQVFEELKNTILEVSLVSRAHVYEVSADGSIKLYNGEPVNSFEKVYQKEFRKVTPEIGKIVEFNKGFVMKIGERGGKSFVILCLSKMNTPRLTLEELSWLKTLAFYTNVSIENVMKIEELMSHLEEIKQQESNPVWLKNSCTRVEEN
;
A
#
# COMPACT_ATOMS: atom_id res chain seq x y z
N MET A 1 -10.04 -18.38 -26.00
CA MET A 1 -9.87 -18.59 -24.55
C MET A 1 -9.55 -17.32 -23.74
N ARG A 2 -8.61 -16.45 -24.13
CA ARG A 2 -8.20 -15.26 -23.32
C ARG A 2 -9.31 -14.23 -23.02
N ALA A 3 -10.31 -14.05 -23.88
CA ALA A 3 -11.42 -13.11 -23.66
C ALA A 3 -12.47 -13.58 -22.64
N TRP A 4 -12.39 -14.83 -22.17
CA TRP A 4 -13.36 -15.41 -21.24
C TRP A 4 -13.07 -15.01 -19.78
N TYR A 5 -11.80 -14.86 -19.40
CA TYR A 5 -11.42 -14.61 -17.99
C TYR A 5 -12.00 -13.30 -17.44
N ASN A 6 -11.96 -12.20 -18.19
CA ASN A 6 -12.56 -10.94 -17.74
C ASN A 6 -14.09 -11.06 -17.59
N LYS A 7 -14.76 -11.82 -18.45
CA LYS A 7 -16.20 -12.09 -18.32
C LYS A 7 -16.51 -12.91 -17.06
N VAL A 8 -15.70 -13.93 -16.77
CA VAL A 8 -15.82 -14.74 -15.54
C VAL A 8 -15.56 -13.88 -14.30
N SER A 9 -14.53 -13.02 -14.31
CA SER A 9 -14.26 -12.09 -13.22
C SER A 9 -15.44 -11.15 -12.95
N ILE A 10 -16.02 -10.56 -13.99
CA ILE A 10 -17.20 -9.70 -13.87
C ILE A 10 -18.39 -10.48 -13.30
N PHE A 11 -18.63 -11.70 -13.79
CA PHE A 11 -19.68 -12.57 -13.28
C PHE A 11 -19.49 -12.87 -11.78
N LEU A 12 -18.27 -13.20 -11.34
CA LEU A 12 -17.96 -13.46 -9.94
C LEU A 12 -18.22 -12.23 -9.05
N ILE A 13 -17.87 -11.02 -9.53
CA ILE A 13 -18.13 -9.77 -8.82
C ILE A 13 -19.64 -9.49 -8.72
N LEU A 14 -20.41 -9.77 -9.78
CA LEU A 14 -21.87 -9.62 -9.73
C LEU A 14 -22.51 -10.59 -8.75
N VAL A 15 -22.07 -11.85 -8.74
CA VAL A 15 -22.54 -12.85 -7.77
C VAL A 15 -22.18 -12.44 -6.33
N SER A 16 -20.97 -11.92 -6.10
CA SER A 16 -20.58 -11.44 -4.77
C SER A 16 -21.43 -10.24 -4.32
N LEU A 17 -21.78 -9.33 -5.23
CA LEU A 17 -22.69 -8.21 -4.93
C LEU A 17 -24.09 -8.69 -4.52
N VAL A 18 -24.66 -9.65 -5.24
CA VAL A 18 -25.96 -10.26 -4.86
C VAL A 18 -25.87 -10.87 -3.47
N TYR A 19 -24.80 -11.60 -3.17
CA TYR A 19 -24.60 -12.19 -1.86
C TYR A 19 -24.43 -11.14 -0.74
N VAL A 20 -23.74 -10.02 -1.00
CA VAL A 20 -23.65 -8.92 -0.02
C VAL A 20 -25.02 -8.32 0.28
N THR A 21 -25.90 -8.15 -0.72
CA THR A 21 -27.28 -7.67 -0.46
C THR A 21 -28.07 -8.62 0.44
N TYR A 22 -27.87 -9.93 0.29
CA TYR A 22 -28.43 -10.94 1.18
C TYR A 22 -27.89 -10.83 2.61
N LEU A 23 -26.58 -10.58 2.79
CA LEU A 23 -26.00 -10.38 4.11
C LEU A 23 -26.49 -9.10 4.78
N THR A 24 -26.70 -8.01 4.03
CA THR A 24 -27.33 -6.78 4.56
C THR A 24 -28.72 -7.08 5.12
N TYR A 25 -29.51 -7.88 4.40
CA TYR A 25 -30.83 -8.31 4.84
C TYR A 25 -30.79 -9.17 6.13
N ILE A 26 -29.84 -10.11 6.23
CA ILE A 26 -29.62 -10.88 7.46
C ILE A 26 -29.24 -9.97 8.61
N SER A 27 -28.34 -9.01 8.35
CA SER A 27 -27.82 -8.13 9.39
C SER A 27 -28.91 -7.30 10.07
N SER A 28 -29.97 -6.97 9.34
CA SER A 28 -31.14 -6.22 9.83
C SER A 28 -32.26 -7.08 10.45
N SER A 29 -32.17 -8.42 10.42
CA SER A 29 -33.33 -9.29 10.72
C SER A 29 -33.11 -10.39 11.75
N LYS A 30 -31.94 -10.54 12.39
CA LYS A 30 -31.67 -11.63 13.36
C LYS A 30 -31.29 -11.12 14.76
N LEU A 31 -32.25 -10.52 15.46
CA LEU A 31 -32.03 -9.80 16.73
C LEU A 31 -31.81 -10.70 17.97
N LEU A 32 -32.38 -11.92 17.98
CA LEU A 32 -32.37 -12.84 19.13
C LEU A 32 -31.10 -13.70 19.27
N VAL A 33 -30.15 -13.57 18.35
CA VAL A 33 -28.97 -14.44 18.32
C VAL A 33 -28.04 -14.11 19.49
N GLY A 34 -27.78 -15.13 20.33
CA GLY A 34 -26.98 -15.06 21.56
C GLY A 34 -27.78 -14.80 22.84
N ALA A 35 -29.12 -14.78 22.79
CA ALA A 35 -29.97 -14.82 23.99
C ALA A 35 -30.42 -16.26 24.29
N ALA A 36 -30.13 -16.73 25.50
CA ALA A 36 -30.74 -17.93 26.06
C ALA A 36 -32.05 -17.56 26.75
N VAL A 37 -33.10 -18.32 26.47
CA VAL A 37 -34.43 -18.10 27.06
C VAL A 37 -34.93 -19.36 27.74
N ALA A 38 -35.55 -19.19 28.90
CA ALA A 38 -36.23 -20.26 29.64
C ALA A 38 -37.60 -19.77 30.14
N LYS A 39 -38.34 -20.67 30.80
CA LYS A 39 -39.57 -20.29 31.49
C LYS A 39 -39.28 -19.86 32.91
N ASN A 40 -39.95 -18.81 33.36
CA ASN A 40 -40.05 -18.50 34.78
C ASN A 40 -41.21 -19.27 35.45
N HIS A 41 -41.31 -19.18 36.78
CA HIS A 41 -42.36 -19.80 37.60
C HIS A 41 -43.79 -19.45 37.13
N ASP A 42 -44.00 -18.26 36.56
CA ASP A 42 -45.28 -17.79 36.01
C ASP A 42 -45.55 -18.21 34.56
N ASN A 43 -44.79 -19.19 34.04
CA ASN A 43 -44.89 -19.71 32.67
C ASN A 43 -44.54 -18.68 31.55
N GLU A 44 -43.98 -17.53 31.92
CA GLU A 44 -43.52 -16.49 31.00
C GLU A 44 -42.11 -16.79 30.45
N VAL A 45 -41.80 -16.30 29.24
CA VAL A 45 -40.50 -16.52 28.61
C VAL A 45 -39.53 -15.41 29.03
N VAL A 46 -38.47 -15.79 29.74
CA VAL A 46 -37.49 -14.87 30.31
C VAL A 46 -36.11 -15.13 29.72
N VAL A 47 -35.37 -14.06 29.46
CA VAL A 47 -33.96 -14.13 29.03
C VAL A 47 -33.11 -14.54 30.24
N THR A 48 -32.62 -15.77 30.23
CA THR A 48 -31.83 -16.33 31.33
C THR A 48 -30.36 -15.99 31.23
N ASP A 49 -29.86 -15.83 30.00
CA ASP A 49 -28.48 -15.52 29.73
C ASP A 49 -28.32 -14.81 28.40
N ILE A 50 -27.29 -13.97 28.30
CA ILE A 50 -26.94 -13.26 27.07
C ILE A 50 -25.45 -13.40 26.88
N GLU A 51 -25.08 -14.03 25.76
CA GLU A 51 -23.69 -14.15 25.35
C GLU A 51 -23.11 -12.74 25.11
N GLU A 52 -22.00 -12.42 25.77
CA GLU A 52 -21.32 -11.13 25.61
C GLU A 52 -20.94 -10.90 24.14
N PHE A 53 -21.08 -9.65 23.68
CA PHE A 53 -20.84 -9.26 22.28
C PHE A 53 -21.75 -9.95 21.25
N SER A 54 -22.83 -10.60 21.67
CA SER A 54 -23.83 -11.17 20.77
C SER A 54 -24.77 -10.11 20.19
N THR A 55 -25.55 -10.50 19.18
CA THR A 55 -26.55 -9.59 18.59
C THR A 55 -27.61 -9.22 19.62
N ALA A 56 -27.97 -10.14 20.51
CA ALA A 56 -28.86 -9.87 21.63
C ALA A 56 -28.28 -8.85 22.62
N TYR A 57 -27.01 -9.01 23.00
CA TYR A 57 -26.30 -8.09 23.89
C TYR A 57 -26.31 -6.66 23.33
N TYR A 58 -25.85 -6.50 22.10
CA TYR A 58 -25.77 -5.18 21.49
C TYR A 58 -27.14 -4.56 21.29
N SER A 59 -28.15 -5.33 20.88
CA SER A 59 -29.50 -4.80 20.71
C SER A 59 -30.11 -4.25 22.00
N GLY A 60 -29.49 -4.46 23.16
CA GLY A 60 -29.94 -3.91 24.44
C GLY A 60 -30.87 -4.85 25.20
N LEU A 61 -30.94 -6.13 24.82
CA LEU A 61 -31.55 -7.16 25.66
C LEU A 61 -30.70 -7.34 26.92
N GLN A 62 -31.36 -7.57 28.04
CA GLN A 62 -30.73 -7.80 29.33
C GLN A 62 -31.21 -9.12 29.93
N LYS A 63 -30.35 -9.72 30.75
CA LYS A 63 -30.73 -10.89 31.56
C LYS A 63 -31.85 -10.47 32.51
N GLY A 64 -32.92 -11.25 32.55
CA GLY A 64 -34.14 -10.94 33.30
C GLY A 64 -35.26 -10.31 32.47
N ASP A 65 -35.00 -9.87 31.24
CA ASP A 65 -36.03 -9.33 30.35
C ASP A 65 -37.11 -10.40 30.05
N VAL A 66 -38.38 -10.03 30.23
CA VAL A 66 -39.52 -10.92 29.89
C VAL A 66 -40.00 -10.63 28.47
N ILE A 67 -39.91 -11.62 27.58
CA ILE A 67 -40.30 -11.45 26.18
C ILE A 67 -41.82 -11.53 26.04
N LYS A 68 -42.49 -10.40 25.79
CA LYS A 68 -43.95 -10.35 25.59
C LYS A 68 -44.35 -10.52 24.12
N SER A 69 -43.58 -9.96 23.18
CA SER A 69 -43.86 -10.15 21.75
C SER A 69 -42.61 -10.09 20.88
N ILE A 70 -42.64 -10.86 19.79
CA ILE A 70 -41.64 -10.88 18.72
C ILE A 70 -42.39 -10.49 17.43
N ASN A 71 -41.92 -9.47 16.70
CA ASN A 71 -42.58 -8.95 15.48
C ASN A 71 -44.08 -8.68 15.65
N ASN A 72 -44.48 -8.07 16.78
CA ASN A 72 -45.88 -7.83 17.16
C ASN A 72 -46.72 -9.11 17.42
N HIS A 73 -46.15 -10.32 17.37
CA HIS A 73 -46.83 -11.55 17.78
C HIS A 73 -46.51 -11.89 19.24
N LYS A 74 -47.54 -12.14 20.05
CA LYS A 74 -47.38 -12.55 21.44
C LYS A 74 -46.71 -13.92 21.51
N VAL A 75 -45.69 -14.03 22.34
CA VAL A 75 -44.95 -15.28 22.59
C VAL A 75 -45.51 -15.91 23.85
N LYS A 76 -45.89 -17.20 23.78
CA LYS A 76 -46.37 -17.97 24.94
C LYS A 76 -45.49 -19.15 25.30
N ARG A 77 -44.58 -19.56 24.41
CA ARG A 77 -43.75 -20.77 24.60
C ARG A 77 -42.27 -20.52 24.25
N PRO A 78 -41.31 -21.07 25.01
CA PRO A 78 -39.88 -21.00 24.66
C PRO A 78 -39.56 -21.64 23.30
N LEU A 79 -40.30 -22.69 22.92
CA LEU A 79 -40.20 -23.33 21.60
C LEU A 79 -40.57 -22.36 20.46
N GLU A 80 -41.48 -21.41 20.70
CA GLU A 80 -41.77 -20.34 19.72
C GLU A 80 -40.56 -19.44 19.58
N VAL A 81 -39.90 -19.08 20.70
CA VAL A 81 -38.67 -18.28 20.65
C VAL A 81 -37.52 -19.03 19.99
N GLN A 82 -37.34 -20.33 20.19
CA GLN A 82 -36.34 -21.13 19.45
C GLN A 82 -36.65 -21.21 17.94
N LYS A 83 -37.95 -21.32 17.59
CA LYS A 83 -38.42 -21.25 16.20
C LYS A 83 -38.18 -19.86 15.59
N TYR A 84 -38.32 -18.80 16.38
CA TYR A 84 -37.96 -17.42 16.00
C TYR A 84 -36.45 -17.16 16.04
N ASN A 85 -35.66 -17.89 16.83
CA ASN A 85 -34.20 -17.84 16.81
C ASN A 85 -33.64 -18.37 15.47
N SER A 86 -34.48 -19.10 14.71
CA SER A 86 -34.21 -19.54 13.33
C SER A 86 -34.81 -18.60 12.26
N ASN A 87 -35.76 -17.73 12.63
CA ASN A 87 -36.57 -16.90 11.72
C ASN A 87 -36.32 -15.40 11.93
N HIS A 88 -36.75 -14.58 10.96
CA HIS A 88 -36.57 -13.12 10.96
C HIS A 88 -37.22 -12.46 12.19
N VAL A 89 -36.41 -11.84 13.06
CA VAL A 89 -36.80 -11.04 14.24
C VAL A 89 -36.36 -9.60 14.02
N THR A 90 -37.32 -8.73 13.73
CA THR A 90 -37.13 -7.30 13.40
C THR A 90 -37.52 -6.37 14.54
N SER A 91 -38.27 -6.86 15.53
CA SER A 91 -38.53 -6.12 16.76
C SER A 91 -38.96 -7.06 17.88
N ILE A 92 -38.58 -6.72 19.10
CA ILE A 92 -38.95 -7.44 20.31
C ILE A 92 -39.54 -6.40 21.28
N VAL A 93 -40.64 -6.75 21.95
CA VAL A 93 -41.12 -5.99 23.09
C VAL A 93 -40.85 -6.81 24.32
N VAL A 94 -39.98 -6.30 25.18
CA VAL A 94 -39.64 -6.88 26.47
C VAL A 94 -40.25 -6.06 27.59
N GLU A 95 -40.55 -6.72 28.70
CA GLU A 95 -40.88 -6.06 29.97
C GLU A 95 -39.64 -6.08 30.87
N ARG A 96 -39.20 -4.89 31.28
CA ARG A 96 -38.07 -4.65 32.17
C ARG A 96 -38.54 -3.79 33.33
N ASP A 97 -38.43 -4.29 34.55
CA ASP A 97 -38.86 -3.60 35.77
C ASP A 97 -40.31 -3.05 35.72
N GLY A 98 -41.20 -3.76 35.02
CA GLY A 98 -42.62 -3.38 34.83
C GLY A 98 -42.89 -2.41 33.67
N GLU A 99 -41.87 -1.92 32.98
CA GLU A 99 -42.01 -1.08 31.78
C GLU A 99 -41.82 -1.89 30.48
N LYS A 100 -42.61 -1.55 29.46
CA LYS A 100 -42.51 -2.18 28.13
C LYS A 100 -41.48 -1.45 27.27
N VAL A 101 -40.33 -2.08 27.07
CA VAL A 101 -39.26 -1.58 26.21
C VAL A 101 -39.33 -2.24 24.84
N LYS A 102 -39.37 -1.44 23.77
CA LYS A 102 -39.33 -1.95 22.39
C LYS A 102 -37.90 -1.93 21.87
N VAL A 103 -37.35 -3.13 21.70
CA VAL A 103 -36.01 -3.37 21.16
C VAL A 103 -36.09 -3.56 19.65
N LYS A 104 -35.28 -2.82 18.90
CA LYS A 104 -35.20 -2.86 17.43
C LYS A 104 -33.74 -3.02 16.97
N PRO A 105 -33.50 -3.62 15.79
CA PRO A 105 -32.16 -3.78 15.27
C PRO A 105 -31.67 -2.40 14.84
N ASP A 106 -30.67 -1.89 15.56
CA ASP A 106 -29.94 -0.71 15.13
C ASP A 106 -28.70 -1.14 14.35
N LEU A 107 -28.64 -0.70 13.08
CA LEU A 107 -27.53 -0.97 12.17
C LEU A 107 -26.24 -0.24 12.60
N MET A 108 -26.35 0.89 13.31
CA MET A 108 -25.20 1.70 13.73
C MET A 108 -24.70 1.38 15.14
N ASN A 109 -25.29 0.40 15.79
CA ASN A 109 -24.85 -0.07 17.10
C ASN A 109 -23.46 -0.73 17.04
N ASP A 110 -22.68 -0.61 18.11
CA ASP A 110 -21.30 -1.10 18.25
C ASP A 110 -21.11 -2.54 17.76
N GLY A 111 -22.09 -3.41 17.99
CA GLY A 111 -22.08 -4.79 17.52
C GLY A 111 -22.15 -4.94 16.01
N ASN A 112 -23.07 -4.24 15.35
CA ASN A 112 -23.19 -4.26 13.89
C ASN A 112 -22.04 -3.48 13.24
N PHE A 113 -21.48 -2.48 13.93
CA PHE A 113 -20.30 -1.77 13.48
C PHE A 113 -19.10 -2.72 13.30
N SER A 114 -18.79 -3.52 14.32
CA SER A 114 -17.69 -4.50 14.28
C SER A 114 -17.99 -5.70 13.36
N THR A 115 -19.21 -6.24 13.42
CA THR A 115 -19.56 -7.51 12.74
C THR A 115 -19.99 -7.35 11.29
N PHE A 116 -20.35 -6.14 10.84
CA PHE A 116 -20.86 -5.91 9.48
C PHE A 116 -20.23 -4.68 8.80
N ILE A 117 -20.19 -3.51 9.45
CA ILE A 117 -19.72 -2.26 8.81
C ILE A 117 -18.23 -2.35 8.46
N ILE A 118 -17.36 -2.74 9.41
CA ILE A 118 -15.92 -2.89 9.14
C ILE A 118 -15.65 -3.92 8.03
N PRO A 119 -16.21 -5.15 8.07
CA PRO A 119 -16.09 -6.11 6.96
C PRO A 119 -16.65 -5.59 5.63
N LEU A 120 -17.71 -4.77 5.64
CA LEU A 120 -18.27 -4.17 4.43
C LEU A 120 -17.31 -3.15 3.81
N ILE A 121 -16.67 -2.30 4.62
CA ILE A 121 -15.64 -1.37 4.17
C ILE A 121 -14.46 -2.15 3.56
N PHE A 122 -14.06 -3.26 4.19
CA PHE A 122 -13.02 -4.14 3.64
C PHE A 122 -13.40 -4.70 2.27
N TYR A 123 -14.64 -5.19 2.14
CA TYR A 123 -15.17 -5.69 0.87
C TYR A 123 -15.19 -4.61 -0.21
N ILE A 124 -15.59 -3.38 0.11
CA ILE A 124 -15.55 -2.24 -0.83
C ILE A 124 -14.11 -1.94 -1.27
N ALA A 125 -13.15 -1.96 -0.34
CA ALA A 125 -11.73 -1.77 -0.67
C ALA A 125 -11.19 -2.87 -1.60
N CYS A 126 -11.58 -4.13 -1.38
CA CYS A 126 -11.26 -5.24 -2.28
C CYS A 126 -11.95 -5.11 -3.64
N LEU A 127 -13.21 -4.67 -3.70
CA LEU A 127 -13.92 -4.40 -4.96
C LEU A 127 -13.22 -3.32 -5.78
N PHE A 128 -12.76 -2.25 -5.12
CA PHE A 128 -11.96 -1.21 -5.77
C PHE A 128 -10.70 -1.82 -6.38
N CYS A 129 -9.96 -2.65 -5.64
CA CYS A 129 -8.80 -3.37 -6.17
C CYS A 129 -9.17 -4.27 -7.37
N CYS A 130 -10.28 -5.01 -7.30
CA CYS A 130 -10.77 -5.86 -8.39
C CYS A 130 -11.06 -5.04 -9.65
N PHE A 131 -11.65 -3.85 -9.52
CA PHE A 131 -11.88 -2.94 -10.64
C PHE A 131 -10.58 -2.47 -11.28
N PHE A 132 -9.58 -2.09 -10.47
CA PHE A 132 -8.24 -1.73 -10.98
C PHE A 132 -7.58 -2.89 -11.72
N VAL A 133 -7.63 -4.10 -11.15
CA VAL A 133 -7.10 -5.32 -11.78
C VAL A 133 -7.77 -5.58 -13.13
N LEU A 134 -9.10 -5.44 -13.22
CA LEU A 134 -9.85 -5.59 -14.47
C LEU A 134 -9.42 -4.57 -15.52
N LYS A 135 -9.33 -3.30 -15.15
CA LYS A 135 -8.92 -2.21 -16.05
C LYS A 135 -7.50 -2.42 -16.58
N ILE A 136 -6.56 -2.83 -15.72
CA ILE A 136 -5.18 -3.13 -16.13
C ILE A 136 -5.13 -4.37 -17.03
N ASN A 137 -5.98 -5.37 -16.78
CA ASN A 137 -5.99 -6.63 -17.52
C ASN A 137 -6.80 -6.60 -18.83
N GLU A 138 -7.41 -5.46 -19.19
CA GLU A 138 -8.24 -5.34 -20.40
C GLU A 138 -7.43 -5.60 -21.67
N SER A 139 -6.18 -5.11 -21.71
CA SER A 139 -5.26 -5.28 -22.84
C SER A 139 -4.53 -6.64 -22.84
N LYS A 140 -4.10 -7.12 -21.66
CA LYS A 140 -3.22 -8.30 -21.55
C LYS A 140 -3.97 -9.63 -21.44
N LYS A 141 -5.18 -9.64 -20.87
CA LYS A 141 -6.05 -10.83 -20.70
C LYS A 141 -5.34 -12.03 -20.05
N LEU A 142 -4.59 -11.74 -18.98
CA LEU A 142 -3.82 -12.70 -18.20
C LEU A 142 -4.72 -13.52 -17.28
N PHE A 143 -4.35 -14.78 -17.04
CA PHE A 143 -5.10 -15.68 -16.16
C PHE A 143 -4.75 -15.41 -14.69
N SER A 144 -3.53 -14.99 -14.39
CA SER A 144 -3.12 -14.53 -13.05
C SER A 144 -4.04 -13.45 -12.48
N ALA A 145 -4.51 -12.51 -13.31
CA ALA A 145 -5.44 -11.46 -12.89
C ALA A 145 -6.80 -11.99 -12.41
N LEU A 146 -7.34 -13.04 -13.04
CA LEU A 146 -8.57 -13.69 -12.57
C LEU A 146 -8.35 -14.35 -11.21
N ILE A 147 -7.22 -15.03 -11.02
CA ILE A 147 -6.89 -15.68 -9.75
C ILE A 147 -6.68 -14.65 -8.64
N LEU A 148 -6.10 -13.49 -8.95
CA LEU A 148 -5.98 -12.39 -8.00
C LEU A 148 -7.35 -11.86 -7.55
N ILE A 149 -8.31 -11.75 -8.47
CA ILE A 149 -9.69 -11.37 -8.14
C ILE A 149 -10.34 -12.43 -7.26
N ILE A 150 -10.15 -13.72 -7.57
CA ILE A 150 -10.66 -14.83 -6.72
C ILE A 150 -10.06 -14.75 -5.31
N PHE A 151 -8.77 -14.46 -5.19
CA PHE A 151 -8.11 -14.24 -3.90
C PHE A 151 -8.75 -13.07 -3.13
N LEU A 152 -8.90 -11.89 -3.75
CA LEU A 152 -9.48 -10.71 -3.11
C LEU A 152 -10.94 -10.93 -2.68
N LEU A 153 -11.72 -11.58 -3.53
CA LEU A 153 -13.10 -11.96 -3.21
C LEU A 153 -13.13 -12.99 -2.08
N SER A 154 -12.24 -14.00 -2.07
CA SER A 154 -12.19 -14.99 -0.99
C SER A 154 -11.84 -14.35 0.36
N ALA A 155 -10.88 -13.42 0.42
CA ALA A 155 -10.52 -12.73 1.65
C ALA A 155 -11.68 -11.88 2.18
N SER A 156 -12.29 -11.06 1.30
CA SER A 156 -13.38 -10.16 1.69
C SER A 156 -14.68 -10.89 2.02
N LEU A 157 -15.04 -11.92 1.26
CA LEU A 157 -16.20 -12.76 1.56
C LEU A 157 -16.02 -13.58 2.82
N ALA A 158 -14.81 -14.05 3.14
CA ALA A 158 -14.55 -14.73 4.41
C ALA A 158 -14.85 -13.81 5.59
N TYR A 159 -14.35 -12.57 5.53
CA TYR A 159 -14.55 -11.61 6.62
C TYR A 159 -16.00 -11.14 6.74
N LEU A 160 -16.65 -10.81 5.62
CA LEU A 160 -18.05 -10.35 5.62
C LEU A 160 -19.02 -11.48 6.01
N SER A 161 -18.78 -12.71 5.57
CA SER A 161 -19.60 -13.87 5.92
C SER A 161 -19.43 -14.31 7.38
N ALA A 162 -18.34 -13.91 8.05
CA ALA A 162 -18.17 -14.16 9.48
C ALA A 162 -19.26 -13.49 10.32
N GLY A 163 -19.71 -12.29 9.94
CA GLY A 163 -20.84 -11.61 10.58
C GLY A 163 -22.16 -12.37 10.43
N GLY A 164 -22.45 -12.87 9.22
CA GLY A 164 -23.62 -13.72 8.97
C GLY A 164 -23.55 -15.07 9.72
N SER A 165 -22.36 -15.65 9.79
CA SER A 165 -22.10 -16.89 10.54
C SER A 165 -22.30 -16.72 12.05
N ALA A 166 -21.84 -15.59 12.61
CA ALA A 166 -22.08 -15.22 14.01
C ALA A 166 -23.58 -15.07 14.31
N LYS A 167 -24.38 -14.63 13.32
CA LYS A 167 -25.85 -14.58 13.37
C LYS A 167 -26.52 -15.94 13.10
N GLY A 168 -25.77 -17.04 13.12
CA GLY A 168 -26.29 -18.40 12.99
C GLY A 168 -26.72 -18.80 11.57
N ASP A 169 -26.40 -18.00 10.55
CA ASP A 169 -26.79 -18.30 9.17
C ASP A 169 -25.95 -19.42 8.53
N LEU A 170 -26.63 -20.45 7.99
CA LEU A 170 -25.96 -21.62 7.42
C LEU A 170 -25.19 -21.28 6.14
N LEU A 171 -25.82 -20.53 5.22
CA LEU A 171 -25.19 -20.17 3.95
C LEU A 171 -23.94 -19.34 4.19
N SER A 172 -24.04 -18.36 5.07
CA SER A 172 -22.93 -17.50 5.48
C SER A 172 -21.79 -18.29 6.09
N ARG A 173 -22.11 -19.27 6.94
CA ARG A 173 -21.12 -20.15 7.55
C ARG A 173 -20.40 -21.03 6.52
N CYS A 174 -21.14 -21.63 5.59
CA CYS A 174 -20.55 -22.44 4.52
C CYS A 174 -19.60 -21.61 3.64
N ILE A 175 -20.04 -20.41 3.23
CA ILE A 175 -19.20 -19.50 2.43
C ILE A 175 -17.97 -19.10 3.22
N MET A 176 -18.13 -18.65 4.47
CA MET A 176 -17.02 -18.28 5.36
C MET A 176 -15.98 -19.40 5.47
N VAL A 177 -16.39 -20.64 5.78
CA VAL A 177 -15.47 -21.77 5.96
C VAL A 177 -14.70 -22.06 4.68
N PHE A 178 -15.40 -22.10 3.54
CA PHE A 178 -14.78 -22.37 2.25
C PHE A 178 -13.80 -21.24 1.83
N THR A 179 -14.22 -19.99 1.92
CA THR A 179 -13.40 -18.84 1.50
C THR A 179 -12.23 -18.60 2.45
N LEU A 180 -12.42 -18.74 3.77
CA LEU A 180 -11.36 -18.58 4.75
C LEU A 180 -10.28 -19.66 4.58
N THR A 181 -10.67 -20.93 4.42
CA THR A 181 -9.70 -22.02 4.28
C THR A 181 -8.97 -21.97 2.93
N SER A 182 -9.61 -21.46 1.87
CA SER A 182 -9.02 -21.37 0.54
C SER A 182 -8.19 -20.10 0.27
N VAL A 183 -8.34 -19.03 1.06
CA VAL A 183 -7.73 -17.72 0.78
C VAL A 183 -6.21 -17.78 0.56
N MET A 184 -5.48 -18.50 1.40
CA MET A 184 -4.02 -18.65 1.28
C MET A 184 -3.61 -19.47 0.06
N LEU A 185 -4.40 -20.49 -0.28
CA LEU A 185 -4.17 -21.31 -1.48
C LEU A 185 -4.47 -20.53 -2.76
N ASN A 186 -5.50 -19.68 -2.76
CA ASN A 186 -5.82 -18.78 -3.86
C ASN A 186 -4.65 -17.82 -4.13
N TYR A 187 -4.05 -17.27 -3.07
CA TYR A 187 -2.89 -16.39 -3.20
C TYR A 187 -1.64 -17.14 -3.72
N LEU A 188 -1.38 -18.35 -3.21
CA LEU A 188 -0.29 -19.19 -3.72
C LEU A 188 -0.49 -19.56 -5.21
N LEU A 189 -1.73 -19.84 -5.62
CA LEU A 189 -2.08 -20.11 -7.01
C LEU A 189 -1.88 -18.88 -7.90
N PHE A 190 -2.22 -17.69 -7.40
CA PHE A 190 -1.95 -16.43 -8.09
C PHE A 190 -0.44 -16.29 -8.36
N LEU A 191 0.41 -16.45 -7.34
CA LEU A 191 1.86 -16.36 -7.53
C LEU A 191 2.35 -17.42 -8.53
N TYR A 192 1.94 -18.68 -8.37
CA TYR A 192 2.33 -19.75 -9.30
C TYR A 192 2.03 -19.39 -10.75
N GLN A 193 0.80 -18.94 -11.02
CA GLN A 193 0.38 -18.60 -12.38
C GLN A 193 1.07 -17.34 -12.89
N TYR A 194 1.27 -16.34 -12.04
CA TYR A 194 1.97 -15.10 -12.39
C TYR A 194 3.40 -15.38 -12.85
N PHE A 195 4.16 -16.20 -12.11
CA PHE A 195 5.52 -16.59 -12.51
C PHE A 195 5.54 -17.46 -13.77
N LYS A 196 4.54 -18.34 -13.93
CA LYS A 196 4.40 -19.16 -15.13
C LYS A 196 4.16 -18.29 -16.37
N GLU A 197 3.39 -17.21 -16.24
CA GLU A 197 3.18 -16.22 -17.31
C GLU A 197 4.45 -15.41 -17.63
N LEU A 198 5.34 -15.25 -16.66
CA LEU A 198 6.69 -14.68 -16.84
C LEU A 198 7.72 -15.69 -17.39
N GLY A 199 7.32 -16.93 -17.66
CA GLY A 199 8.20 -17.97 -18.22
C GLY A 199 9.04 -18.73 -17.18
N THR A 200 8.71 -18.63 -15.89
CA THR A 200 9.43 -19.31 -14.80
C THR A 200 8.50 -20.24 -14.01
N VAL A 201 8.98 -21.41 -13.60
CA VAL A 201 8.20 -22.35 -12.76
C VAL A 201 8.91 -22.49 -11.42
N LEU A 202 8.27 -21.98 -10.35
CA LEU A 202 8.89 -21.92 -9.02
C LEU A 202 8.82 -23.22 -8.23
N PHE A 203 7.68 -23.92 -8.29
CA PHE A 203 7.41 -25.12 -7.50
C PHE A 203 6.45 -26.08 -8.22
N ASN A 204 6.33 -27.30 -7.69
CA ASN A 204 5.54 -28.37 -8.30
C ASN A 204 4.03 -28.12 -8.14
N LYS A 205 3.23 -28.41 -9.18
CA LYS A 205 1.76 -28.29 -9.15
C LYS A 205 1.07 -29.17 -8.09
N LYS A 206 1.76 -30.19 -7.57
CA LYS A 206 1.22 -31.10 -6.53
C LYS A 206 0.74 -30.38 -5.27
N VAL A 207 1.23 -29.17 -4.97
CA VAL A 207 0.78 -28.37 -3.81
C VAL A 207 -0.71 -28.05 -3.87
N PHE A 208 -1.30 -27.99 -5.06
CA PHE A 208 -2.72 -27.70 -5.21
C PHE A 208 -3.64 -28.88 -4.84
N ILE A 209 -3.09 -30.05 -4.48
CA ILE A 209 -3.85 -31.11 -3.79
C ILE A 209 -4.42 -30.60 -2.46
N LEU A 210 -3.82 -29.57 -1.85
CA LEU A 210 -4.33 -28.95 -0.62
C LEU A 210 -5.72 -28.31 -0.79
N TYR A 211 -6.21 -28.07 -2.01
CA TYR A 211 -7.60 -27.62 -2.23
C TYR A 211 -8.65 -28.64 -1.77
N SER A 212 -8.26 -29.89 -1.52
CA SER A 212 -9.13 -30.87 -0.86
C SER A 212 -9.50 -30.45 0.58
N ILE A 213 -8.66 -29.67 1.27
CA ILE A 213 -8.90 -29.25 2.67
C ILE A 213 -10.14 -28.34 2.77
N PRO A 214 -10.27 -27.21 2.02
CA PRO A 214 -11.49 -26.41 2.02
C PRO A 214 -12.76 -27.21 1.70
N PHE A 215 -12.67 -28.19 0.80
CA PHE A 215 -13.81 -29.02 0.42
C PHE A 215 -14.22 -29.96 1.56
N LEU A 216 -13.26 -30.62 2.22
CA LEU A 216 -13.52 -31.46 3.39
C LEU A 216 -14.14 -30.65 4.53
N ASN A 217 -13.64 -29.44 4.80
CA ASN A 217 -14.19 -28.56 5.83
C ASN A 217 -15.63 -28.14 5.52
N LEU A 218 -15.94 -27.86 4.25
CA LEU A 218 -17.30 -27.54 3.81
C LEU A 218 -18.23 -28.74 4.03
N VAL A 219 -17.79 -29.96 3.70
CA VAL A 219 -18.56 -31.19 3.94
C VAL A 219 -18.80 -31.39 5.44
N PHE A 220 -17.78 -31.21 6.28
CA PHE A 220 -17.95 -31.30 7.74
C PHE A 220 -18.92 -30.27 8.31
N GLU A 221 -18.95 -29.05 7.77
CA GLU A 221 -19.91 -28.04 8.21
C GLU A 221 -21.34 -28.36 7.75
N LEU A 222 -21.53 -28.87 6.52
CA LEU A 222 -22.84 -29.25 5.99
C LEU A 222 -23.47 -30.43 6.76
N PHE A 223 -22.66 -31.41 7.14
CA PHE A 223 -23.12 -32.59 7.89
C PHE A 223 -22.91 -32.46 9.40
N ARG A 224 -22.66 -31.24 9.91
CA ARG A 224 -22.30 -31.00 11.31
C ARG A 224 -23.31 -31.59 12.29
N THR A 225 -24.61 -31.55 11.98
CA THR A 225 -25.66 -32.08 12.85
C THR A 225 -25.64 -33.60 13.00
N GLN A 226 -25.08 -34.31 12.01
CA GLN A 226 -25.01 -35.77 11.95
C GLN A 226 -23.68 -36.31 12.50
N LEU A 227 -22.69 -35.45 12.77
CA LEU A 227 -21.36 -35.85 13.24
C LEU A 227 -21.30 -35.95 14.78
N PHE A 228 -20.71 -37.04 15.28
CA PHE A 228 -20.48 -37.27 16.72
C PHE A 228 -19.65 -36.16 17.39
N PHE A 229 -18.78 -35.47 16.63
CA PHE A 229 -17.88 -34.42 17.10
C PHE A 229 -18.34 -33.01 16.71
N ARG A 230 -19.66 -32.78 16.55
CA ARG A 230 -20.26 -31.49 16.11
C ARG A 230 -19.76 -30.23 16.83
N HIS A 231 -19.34 -30.36 18.09
CA HIS A 231 -18.84 -29.25 18.91
C HIS A 231 -17.40 -28.85 18.55
N TYR A 232 -16.62 -29.77 17.96
CA TYR A 232 -15.23 -29.55 17.55
C TYR A 232 -15.08 -29.06 16.11
N VAL A 233 -16.11 -29.17 15.26
CA VAL A 233 -16.07 -28.76 13.84
C VAL A 233 -15.54 -27.33 13.63
N PRO A 234 -15.96 -26.30 14.40
CA PRO A 234 -15.40 -24.95 14.25
C PRO A 234 -13.89 -24.87 14.56
N LYS A 235 -13.43 -25.60 15.59
CA LYS A 235 -12.00 -25.69 15.94
C LYS A 235 -11.21 -26.40 14.85
N ILE A 236 -11.77 -27.46 14.25
CA ILE A 236 -11.18 -28.17 13.11
C ILE A 236 -11.01 -27.21 11.93
N ASN A 237 -12.05 -26.43 11.59
CA ASN A 237 -11.98 -25.47 10.48
C ASN A 237 -10.87 -24.42 10.68
N LEU A 238 -10.77 -23.84 11.89
CA LEU A 238 -9.70 -22.90 12.24
C LEU A 238 -8.31 -23.55 12.22
N LEU A 239 -8.20 -24.78 12.69
CA LEU A 239 -6.94 -25.55 12.67
C LEU A 239 -6.50 -25.87 11.23
N SER A 240 -7.44 -26.22 10.34
CA SER A 240 -7.14 -26.43 8.92
C SER A 240 -6.63 -25.16 8.24
N PHE A 241 -7.21 -24.00 8.57
CA PHE A 241 -6.71 -22.71 8.09
C PHE A 241 -5.30 -22.44 8.63
N PHE A 242 -5.04 -22.68 9.92
CA PHE A 242 -3.72 -22.54 10.54
C PHE A 242 -2.67 -23.42 9.85
N ILE A 243 -2.97 -24.70 9.61
CA ILE A 243 -2.07 -25.63 8.90
C ILE A 243 -1.83 -25.15 7.46
N SER A 244 -2.90 -24.75 6.75
CA SER A 244 -2.79 -24.23 5.39
C SER A 244 -1.90 -22.99 5.33
N PHE A 245 -2.03 -22.09 6.30
CA PHE A 245 -1.19 -20.90 6.42
C PHE A 245 0.28 -21.25 6.62
N ILE A 246 0.61 -22.19 7.51
CA ILE A 246 2.00 -22.63 7.73
C ILE A 246 2.58 -23.20 6.44
N ILE A 247 1.87 -24.13 5.79
CA ILE A 247 2.35 -24.76 4.56
C ILE A 247 2.61 -23.70 3.48
N VAL A 248 1.64 -22.80 3.25
CA VAL A 248 1.76 -21.73 2.26
C VAL A 248 2.90 -20.77 2.62
N SER A 249 3.09 -20.44 3.90
CA SER A 249 4.19 -19.59 4.37
C SER A 249 5.57 -20.23 4.15
N VAL A 250 5.69 -21.56 4.31
CA VAL A 250 6.92 -22.29 3.97
C VAL A 250 7.19 -22.24 2.47
N TYR A 251 6.18 -22.42 1.63
CA TYR A 251 6.31 -22.24 0.18
C TYR A 251 6.74 -20.81 -0.15
N PHE A 252 6.17 -19.80 0.49
CA PHE A 252 6.59 -18.40 0.34
C PHE A 252 8.06 -18.19 0.73
N GLY A 253 8.51 -18.72 1.86
CA GLY A 253 9.92 -18.68 2.25
C GLY A 253 10.83 -19.28 1.16
N SER A 254 10.43 -20.42 0.58
CA SER A 254 11.18 -21.05 -0.52
C SER A 254 11.24 -20.19 -1.79
N ILE A 255 10.18 -19.44 -2.09
CA ILE A 255 10.11 -18.52 -3.24
C ILE A 255 11.01 -17.31 -3.00
N LEU A 256 10.98 -16.73 -1.79
CA LEU A 256 11.82 -15.59 -1.42
C LEU A 256 13.31 -15.92 -1.59
N ILE A 257 13.72 -17.13 -1.15
CA ILE A 257 15.12 -17.60 -1.23
C ILE A 257 15.54 -17.90 -2.68
N LYS A 258 14.68 -18.54 -3.49
CA LYS A 258 15.00 -18.91 -4.88
C LYS A 258 14.91 -17.75 -5.87
N SER A 259 14.20 -16.69 -5.52
CA SER A 259 14.05 -15.53 -6.41
C SER A 259 15.38 -14.77 -6.53
N LYS A 260 15.99 -14.79 -7.73
CA LYS A 260 17.16 -13.96 -8.06
C LYS A 260 16.78 -12.49 -7.89
N ASP A 261 17.71 -11.64 -7.45
CA ASP A 261 17.53 -10.19 -7.32
C ASP A 261 17.30 -9.52 -8.69
N THR A 262 16.06 -9.62 -9.12
CA THR A 262 15.48 -8.97 -10.29
C THR A 262 14.40 -8.03 -9.77
N GLU A 263 14.16 -6.90 -10.44
CA GLU A 263 13.19 -5.91 -9.97
C GLU A 263 11.78 -6.50 -9.75
N GLN A 264 11.37 -7.43 -10.62
CA GLN A 264 10.09 -8.15 -10.49
C GLN A 264 10.05 -9.06 -9.25
N ALA A 265 11.18 -9.67 -8.87
CA ALA A 265 11.26 -10.49 -7.67
C ALA A 265 11.06 -9.65 -6.40
N HIS A 266 11.60 -8.43 -6.34
CA HIS A 266 11.42 -7.56 -5.18
C HIS A 266 9.95 -7.20 -4.91
N ILE A 267 9.19 -6.88 -5.96
CA ILE A 267 7.75 -6.61 -5.86
C ILE A 267 7.01 -7.80 -5.25
N ILE A 268 7.36 -8.99 -5.72
CA ILE A 268 6.72 -10.23 -5.28
C ILE A 268 7.14 -10.60 -3.86
N LYS A 269 8.40 -10.33 -3.48
CA LYS A 269 8.88 -10.49 -2.10
C LYS A 269 8.01 -9.66 -1.15
N VAL A 270 7.77 -8.40 -1.50
CA VAL A 270 6.96 -7.46 -0.72
C VAL A 270 5.51 -7.90 -0.64
N LEU A 271 4.90 -8.24 -1.79
CA LEU A 271 3.51 -8.69 -1.86
C LEU A 271 3.30 -9.94 -1.00
N THR A 272 4.29 -10.84 -0.99
CA THR A 272 4.30 -12.05 -0.17
C THR A 272 4.43 -11.76 1.33
N ILE A 273 5.38 -10.89 1.71
CA ILE A 273 5.57 -10.48 3.11
C ILE A 273 4.32 -9.80 3.66
N ILE A 274 3.74 -8.86 2.91
CA ILE A 274 2.54 -8.14 3.36
C ILE A 274 1.37 -9.12 3.54
N ASN A 275 1.20 -10.09 2.65
CA ASN A 275 0.14 -11.09 2.81
C ASN A 275 0.33 -11.94 4.07
N ILE A 276 1.55 -12.46 4.33
CA ILE A 276 1.85 -13.18 5.58
C ILE A 276 1.56 -12.29 6.79
N LEU A 277 1.98 -11.03 6.74
CA LEU A 277 1.81 -10.06 7.81
C LEU A 277 0.33 -9.72 8.03
N SER A 278 -0.50 -9.74 6.99
CA SER A 278 -1.93 -9.41 7.06
C SER A 278 -2.74 -10.46 7.84
N PHE A 279 -2.37 -11.75 7.70
CA PHE A 279 -3.07 -12.85 8.38
C PHE A 279 -2.41 -13.23 9.72
N SER A 280 -1.14 -12.86 9.93
CA SER A 280 -0.40 -13.15 11.17
C SER A 280 -1.14 -12.70 12.45
N PRO A 281 -1.66 -11.46 12.57
CA PRO A 281 -2.41 -11.04 13.76
C PRO A 281 -3.62 -11.93 14.06
N PHE A 282 -4.38 -12.34 13.04
CA PHE A 282 -5.51 -13.24 13.22
C PHE A 282 -5.09 -14.62 13.76
N LEU A 283 -3.93 -15.13 13.34
CA LEU A 283 -3.39 -16.40 13.83
C LEU A 283 -2.91 -16.29 15.28
N PHE A 284 -2.05 -15.30 15.57
CA PHE A 284 -1.40 -15.18 16.87
C PHE A 284 -2.33 -14.64 17.96
N LEU A 285 -3.21 -13.70 17.64
CA LEU A 285 -4.06 -13.01 18.62
C LEU A 285 -5.42 -13.69 18.84
N TYR A 286 -5.87 -14.49 17.88
CA TYR A 286 -7.18 -15.17 17.96
C TYR A 286 -7.07 -16.68 17.87
N ILE A 287 -6.57 -17.24 16.77
CA ILE A 287 -6.59 -18.71 16.57
C ILE A 287 -5.77 -19.43 17.64
N ILE A 288 -4.55 -19.00 17.93
CA ILE A 288 -3.69 -19.69 18.89
C ILE A 288 -4.32 -19.68 20.29
N PRO A 289 -4.74 -18.52 20.86
CA PRO A 289 -5.44 -18.49 22.13
C PRO A 289 -6.70 -19.34 22.15
N TYR A 290 -7.54 -19.23 21.12
CA TYR A 290 -8.83 -19.91 21.09
C TYR A 290 -8.72 -21.43 20.94
N VAL A 291 -7.84 -21.90 20.06
CA VAL A 291 -7.71 -23.34 19.75
C VAL A 291 -6.86 -24.07 20.78
N PHE A 292 -5.74 -23.50 21.22
CA PHE A 292 -4.77 -24.18 22.08
C PHE A 292 -4.89 -23.83 23.57
N LEU A 293 -5.22 -22.57 23.90
CA LEU A 293 -5.32 -22.11 25.29
C LEU A 293 -6.75 -22.15 25.84
N GLY A 294 -7.76 -22.21 24.96
CA GLY A 294 -9.17 -22.21 25.35
C GLY A 294 -9.64 -20.89 25.96
N THR A 295 -8.89 -19.80 25.74
CA THR A 295 -9.23 -18.46 26.23
C THR A 295 -9.73 -17.58 25.09
N ASP A 296 -10.69 -16.71 25.41
CA ASP A 296 -11.17 -15.68 24.51
C ASP A 296 -10.15 -14.54 24.49
N GLY A 297 -9.14 -14.65 23.62
CA GLY A 297 -8.06 -13.68 23.48
C GLY A 297 -8.54 -12.30 23.00
N ILE A 298 -8.28 -11.98 21.74
CA ILE A 298 -8.82 -10.79 21.08
C ILE A 298 -10.01 -11.20 20.20
N SER A 299 -11.01 -10.33 20.03
CA SER A 299 -12.16 -10.64 19.17
C SER A 299 -11.72 -11.00 17.74
N SER A 300 -12.36 -12.01 17.16
CA SER A 300 -12.04 -12.49 15.81
C SER A 300 -12.18 -11.39 14.75
N PHE A 301 -13.16 -10.49 14.90
CA PHE A 301 -13.38 -9.35 14.02
C PHE A 301 -12.24 -8.32 14.12
N LEU A 302 -11.80 -7.98 15.34
CA LEU A 302 -10.68 -7.04 15.49
C LEU A 302 -9.39 -7.62 14.91
N ALA A 303 -9.10 -8.89 15.17
CA ALA A 303 -7.92 -9.55 14.64
C ALA A 303 -7.97 -9.71 13.10
N ALA A 304 -9.15 -9.95 12.51
CA ALA A 304 -9.35 -10.02 11.06
C ALA A 304 -9.24 -8.65 10.37
N SER A 305 -9.41 -7.54 11.09
CA SER A 305 -9.25 -6.19 10.53
C SER A 305 -7.82 -5.91 10.03
N PHE A 306 -6.81 -6.65 10.47
CA PHE A 306 -5.46 -6.56 9.90
C PHE A 306 -5.37 -7.02 8.44
N MET A 307 -6.37 -7.75 7.92
CA MET A 307 -6.46 -8.10 6.51
C MET A 307 -6.57 -6.88 5.58
N PHE A 308 -6.94 -5.69 6.10
CA PHE A 308 -6.94 -4.43 5.35
C PHE A 308 -5.58 -4.06 4.75
N LEU A 309 -4.48 -4.60 5.31
CA LEU A 309 -3.15 -4.45 4.73
C LEU A 309 -3.08 -4.98 3.29
N ILE A 310 -3.90 -5.97 2.91
CA ILE A 310 -3.96 -6.55 1.56
C ILE A 310 -4.41 -5.50 0.52
N PRO A 311 -5.66 -4.97 0.55
CA PRO A 311 -6.10 -4.00 -0.43
C PRO A 311 -5.28 -2.70 -0.36
N PHE A 312 -4.86 -2.25 0.81
CA PHE A 312 -4.01 -1.05 0.91
C PHE A 312 -2.66 -1.23 0.21
N SER A 313 -2.04 -2.41 0.33
CA SER A 313 -0.79 -2.69 -0.39
C SER A 313 -0.97 -2.71 -1.90
N LEU A 314 -2.09 -3.24 -2.40
CA LEU A 314 -2.39 -3.28 -3.83
C LEU A 314 -2.73 -1.89 -4.39
N VAL A 315 -3.54 -1.10 -3.67
CA VAL A 315 -3.84 0.29 -4.05
C VAL A 315 -2.56 1.11 -4.10
N TYR A 316 -1.69 0.99 -3.09
CA TYR A 316 -0.38 1.61 -3.11
C TYR A 316 0.41 1.21 -4.36
N GLN A 317 0.52 -0.09 -4.65
CA GLN A 317 1.24 -0.59 -5.83
C GLN A 317 0.67 -0.06 -7.16
N PHE A 318 -0.65 0.04 -7.30
CA PHE A 318 -1.28 0.60 -8.50
C PHE A 318 -1.11 2.11 -8.64
N MET A 319 -1.15 2.84 -7.52
CA MET A 319 -1.00 4.30 -7.52
C MET A 319 0.45 4.73 -7.77
N THR A 320 1.42 3.94 -7.33
CA THR A 320 2.81 4.40 -7.39
C THR A 320 3.37 4.42 -8.80
N ASN A 321 2.95 3.58 -9.77
CA ASN A 321 3.45 3.52 -11.18
C ASN A 321 4.99 3.63 -11.41
N LYS A 322 5.78 3.69 -10.34
CA LYS A 322 7.23 3.76 -10.20
C LYS A 322 7.54 2.93 -8.95
N ILE A 323 7.62 1.63 -9.14
CA ILE A 323 7.73 0.62 -8.08
C ILE A 323 9.17 0.58 -7.53
N TYR A 324 9.72 1.73 -7.16
CA TYR A 324 11.15 1.89 -6.96
C TYR A 324 11.60 2.06 -5.52
N ASN A 325 10.71 2.08 -4.52
CA ASN A 325 11.19 2.03 -3.15
C ASN A 325 10.19 1.38 -2.19
N VAL A 326 10.08 0.05 -2.24
CA VAL A 326 9.57 -0.64 -1.04
C VAL A 326 10.61 -0.58 0.09
N ASP A 327 11.90 -0.48 -0.23
CA ASP A 327 12.94 -0.18 0.76
C ASP A 327 12.68 1.15 1.48
N PHE A 328 12.05 2.14 0.84
CA PHE A 328 11.68 3.41 1.48
C PHE A 328 10.56 3.23 2.51
N ILE A 329 9.56 2.37 2.25
CA ILE A 329 8.51 2.09 3.24
C ILE A 329 9.04 1.21 4.36
N LEU A 330 9.78 0.14 4.06
CA LEU A 330 10.29 -0.81 5.06
C LEU A 330 11.37 -0.20 5.96
N SER A 331 12.30 0.60 5.41
CA SER A 331 13.31 1.31 6.20
C SER A 331 12.68 2.33 7.15
N ARG A 332 11.63 3.02 6.69
CA ARG A 332 10.90 4.00 7.49
C ARG A 332 9.97 3.37 8.51
N LEU A 333 9.29 2.27 8.18
CA LEU A 333 8.49 1.50 9.14
C LEU A 333 9.39 0.99 10.28
N LYS A 334 10.61 0.53 9.98
CA LYS A 334 11.61 0.18 11.00
C LYS A 334 12.02 1.38 11.84
N TYR A 335 12.30 2.52 11.22
CA TYR A 335 12.69 3.75 11.91
C TYR A 335 11.58 4.26 12.84
N TYR A 336 10.35 4.43 12.35
CA TYR A 336 9.21 4.88 13.15
C TYR A 336 8.74 3.82 14.15
N GLY A 337 8.91 2.54 13.82
CA GLY A 337 8.67 1.43 14.76
C GLY A 337 9.58 1.50 15.99
N ILE A 338 10.87 1.85 15.79
CA ILE A 338 11.80 2.07 16.91
C ILE A 338 11.47 3.39 17.63
N LEU A 339 11.20 4.46 16.89
CA LEU A 339 10.89 5.78 17.45
C LEU A 339 9.58 5.78 18.25
N ALA A 340 8.62 4.91 17.90
CA ALA A 340 7.36 4.72 18.63
C ALA A 340 7.52 4.05 19.99
N LEU A 341 8.62 3.32 20.26
CA LEU A 341 8.83 2.67 21.55
C LEU A 341 8.92 3.69 22.70
N THR A 342 9.68 4.77 22.51
CA THR A 342 9.90 5.78 23.54
C THR A 342 8.61 6.43 24.06
N PRO A 343 7.73 7.01 23.22
CA PRO A 343 6.48 7.59 23.70
C PRO A 343 5.49 6.53 24.19
N THR A 344 5.54 5.30 23.65
CA THR A 344 4.71 4.20 24.16
C THR A 344 5.07 3.87 25.61
N ILE A 345 6.36 3.73 25.92
CA ILE A 345 6.83 3.47 27.28
C ILE A 345 6.40 4.61 28.21
N ILE A 346 6.63 5.87 27.81
CA ILE A 346 6.25 7.04 28.60
C ILE A 346 4.74 7.05 28.90
N LEU A 347 3.91 6.84 27.88
CA LEU A 347 2.46 6.85 28.05
C LEU A 347 1.98 5.70 28.95
N VAL A 348 2.50 4.48 28.75
CA VAL A 348 2.15 3.32 29.59
C VAL A 348 2.53 3.57 31.05
N THR A 349 3.73 4.12 31.31
CA THR A 349 4.18 4.47 32.68
C THR A 349 3.33 5.57 33.31
N VAL A 350 2.92 6.58 32.53
CA VAL A 350 2.01 7.63 33.02
C VAL A 350 0.63 7.03 33.36
N PHE A 351 0.09 6.16 32.52
CA PHE A 351 -1.18 5.48 32.79
C PHE A 351 -1.10 4.53 34.00
N GLU A 352 0.05 3.91 34.24
CA GLU A 352 0.31 3.11 35.44
C GLU A 352 0.36 3.96 36.71
N LEU A 353 1.01 5.13 36.65
CA LEU A 353 1.08 6.09 37.76
C LEU A 353 -0.27 6.70 38.13
N MET A 354 -1.21 6.79 37.18
CA MET A 354 -2.52 7.42 37.41
C MET A 354 -3.53 6.50 38.15
N GLY A 355 -3.42 5.17 38.06
CA GLY A 355 -4.37 4.19 38.65
C GLY A 355 -5.80 4.33 38.08
N SER A 356 -6.61 3.30 37.83
CA SER A 356 -6.70 1.93 38.37
C SER A 356 -6.93 0.92 37.23
N PRO A 357 -6.10 -0.11 37.10
CA PRO A 357 -6.30 -1.19 36.13
C PRO A 357 -7.24 -2.27 36.70
N ALA A 358 -8.06 -2.87 35.83
CA ALA A 358 -8.78 -4.11 36.13
C ALA A 358 -8.23 -5.22 35.21
N GLY A 359 -7.54 -6.20 35.80
CA GLY A 359 -7.10 -7.44 35.14
C GLY A 359 -5.58 -7.59 34.95
N ASP A 360 -5.11 -8.84 35.06
CA ASP A 360 -3.69 -9.24 35.11
C ASP A 360 -2.85 -8.89 33.85
N TYR A 361 -3.50 -8.45 32.75
CA TYR A 361 -2.84 -8.13 31.46
C TYR A 361 -3.19 -6.74 30.91
N TYR A 362 -3.82 -5.87 31.70
CA TYR A 362 -4.30 -4.57 31.25
C TYR A 362 -3.18 -3.71 30.62
N TYR A 363 -2.06 -3.55 31.32
CA TYR A 363 -0.94 -2.73 30.87
C TYR A 363 -0.23 -3.29 29.63
N PHE A 364 -0.16 -4.62 29.49
CA PHE A 364 0.41 -5.25 28.30
C PHE A 364 -0.47 -4.99 27.07
N ARG A 365 -1.79 -5.10 27.21
CA ARG A 365 -2.75 -4.79 26.14
C ARG A 365 -2.71 -3.30 25.79
N LEU A 366 -2.63 -2.42 26.79
CA LEU A 366 -2.47 -0.98 26.62
C LEU A 366 -1.18 -0.63 25.88
N ALA A 367 -0.05 -1.27 26.23
CA ALA A 367 1.23 -1.06 25.58
C ALA A 367 1.20 -1.42 24.09
N ILE A 368 0.60 -2.58 23.73
CA ILE A 368 0.45 -2.98 22.32
C ILE A 368 -0.43 -1.99 21.55
N LEU A 369 -1.56 -1.58 22.13
CA LEU A 369 -2.48 -0.65 21.49
C LEU A 369 -1.82 0.72 21.27
N MET A 370 -1.18 1.26 22.30
CA MET A 370 -0.49 2.55 22.25
C MET A 370 0.69 2.49 21.27
N TYR A 371 1.42 1.38 21.21
CA TYR A 371 2.47 1.18 20.22
C TYR A 371 1.96 1.28 18.79
N ILE A 372 0.88 0.56 18.47
CA ILE A 372 0.27 0.58 17.13
C ILE A 372 -0.21 1.99 16.76
N ILE A 373 -0.87 2.68 17.70
CA ILE A 373 -1.34 4.06 17.50
C ILE A 373 -0.16 5.00 17.25
N MET A 374 0.91 4.90 18.04
CA MET A 374 2.09 5.76 17.88
C MET A 374 2.82 5.51 16.55
N VAL A 375 2.94 4.26 16.12
CA VAL A 375 3.48 3.93 14.78
C VAL A 375 2.60 4.55 13.69
N ALA A 376 1.28 4.46 13.80
CA ALA A 376 0.36 5.05 12.84
C ALA A 376 0.44 6.59 12.82
N VAL A 377 0.53 7.24 13.98
CA VAL A 377 0.68 8.71 14.11
C VAL A 377 1.98 9.19 13.49
N PHE A 378 3.11 8.55 13.79
CA PHE A 378 4.40 8.94 13.19
C PHE A 378 4.43 8.70 11.68
N TYR A 379 3.83 7.62 11.22
CA TYR A 379 3.71 7.36 9.78
C TYR A 379 2.80 8.39 9.10
N TYR A 380 1.66 8.72 9.71
CA TYR A 380 0.75 9.74 9.18
C TYR A 380 1.38 11.13 9.19
N LYS A 381 2.10 11.48 10.27
CA LYS A 381 2.90 12.70 10.34
C LYS A 381 3.85 12.79 9.15
N GLU A 382 4.55 11.72 8.78
CA GLU A 382 5.43 11.71 7.62
C GLU A 382 4.67 11.96 6.31
N VAL A 383 3.49 11.36 6.14
CA VAL A 383 2.64 11.61 4.96
C VAL A 383 2.16 13.06 4.93
N LEU A 384 1.86 13.65 6.08
CA LEU A 384 1.51 15.07 6.20
C LEU A 384 2.72 15.95 5.89
N ASP A 385 3.89 15.70 6.47
CA ASP A 385 5.12 16.46 6.21
C ASP A 385 5.48 16.40 4.71
N PHE A 386 5.27 15.24 4.07
CA PHE A 386 5.42 15.05 2.63
C PHE A 386 4.37 15.82 1.80
N ARG A 387 3.08 15.76 2.18
CA ARG A 387 1.98 16.39 1.43
C ARG A 387 1.91 17.90 1.63
N PHE A 388 2.23 18.39 2.83
CA PHE A 388 2.13 19.80 3.22
C PHE A 388 3.43 20.59 2.99
N ARG A 389 4.49 19.97 2.47
CA ARG A 389 5.77 20.63 2.15
C ARG A 389 6.25 21.53 3.31
N LEU A 390 6.14 21.05 4.54
CA LEU A 390 6.75 21.72 5.69
C LEU A 390 8.26 21.63 5.49
N LYS A 391 8.85 22.75 5.06
CA LYS A 391 10.27 22.93 4.74
C LYS A 391 11.18 22.19 5.72
N ARG A 392 11.79 21.07 5.26
CA ARG A 392 13.23 20.78 5.32
C ARG A 392 13.53 19.30 4.94
N VAL A 393 14.50 19.11 4.04
CA VAL A 393 15.30 17.88 3.76
C VAL A 393 14.84 16.89 2.65
N SER A 394 14.30 17.32 1.51
CA SER A 394 14.47 16.54 0.26
C SER A 394 14.16 17.36 -1.00
N GLU A 395 15.13 18.12 -1.51
CA GLU A 395 15.01 18.85 -2.79
C GLU A 395 15.27 17.99 -4.04
N LYS A 396 15.36 16.65 -3.91
CA LYS A 396 15.46 15.76 -5.08
C LYS A 396 14.12 15.68 -5.81
N PHE A 397 14.17 15.74 -7.15
CA PHE A 397 13.02 15.66 -8.07
C PHE A 397 12.08 16.88 -8.11
N ASN A 398 12.46 18.05 -7.56
CA ASN A 398 11.70 19.30 -7.74
C ASN A 398 12.18 20.07 -8.98
N TYR A 399 11.83 19.58 -10.17
CA TYR A 399 12.32 20.11 -11.45
C TYR A 399 11.97 21.58 -11.72
N GLN A 400 10.78 22.02 -11.29
CA GLN A 400 10.32 23.40 -11.54
C GLN A 400 11.11 24.43 -10.72
N ASP A 401 11.29 24.16 -9.43
CA ASP A 401 12.07 25.02 -8.54
C ASP A 401 13.55 25.02 -8.92
N SER A 402 14.07 23.86 -9.34
CA SER A 402 15.42 23.72 -9.88
C SER A 402 15.66 24.60 -11.11
N ILE A 403 14.74 24.64 -12.07
CA ILE A 403 14.87 25.52 -13.24
C ILE A 403 14.91 26.98 -12.79
N TYR A 404 14.01 27.38 -11.89
CA TYR A 404 13.96 28.75 -11.41
C TYR A 404 15.28 29.17 -10.71
N LYS A 405 15.77 28.36 -9.77
CA LYS A 405 17.05 28.59 -9.07
C LYS A 405 18.21 28.63 -10.06
N PHE A 406 18.27 27.67 -10.98
CA PHE A 406 19.32 27.60 -12.00
C PHE A 406 19.34 28.85 -12.88
N THR A 407 18.19 29.30 -13.38
CA THR A 407 18.08 30.52 -14.20
C THR A 407 18.47 31.78 -13.43
N GLN A 408 18.30 31.82 -12.11
CA GLN A 408 18.84 32.91 -11.28
C GLN A 408 20.36 32.85 -11.19
N LEU A 409 20.93 31.68 -10.91
CA LEU A 409 22.38 31.50 -10.73
C LEU A 409 23.19 31.78 -12.01
N ILE A 410 22.71 31.33 -13.18
CA ILE A 410 23.42 31.56 -14.44
C ILE A 410 23.26 32.98 -15.00
N ARG A 411 22.34 33.78 -14.44
CA ARG A 411 22.13 35.17 -14.89
C ARG A 411 23.33 36.05 -14.57
N ASP A 412 23.91 35.84 -13.40
CA ASP A 412 25.00 36.65 -12.87
C ASP A 412 26.38 36.04 -13.22
N SER A 413 26.39 35.01 -14.07
CA SER A 413 27.62 34.33 -14.47
C SER A 413 28.36 35.10 -15.56
N ILE A 414 29.64 35.37 -15.31
CA ILE A 414 30.51 36.18 -16.19
C ILE A 414 31.42 35.27 -17.03
N SER A 415 31.51 33.97 -16.69
CA SER A 415 32.39 33.02 -17.39
C SER A 415 31.68 31.70 -17.71
N LEU A 416 32.12 31.05 -18.79
CA LEU A 416 31.62 29.73 -19.18
C LEU A 416 31.84 28.67 -18.10
N ASN A 417 32.91 28.80 -17.31
CA ASN A 417 33.19 27.94 -16.17
C ASN A 417 32.08 27.98 -15.12
N GLN A 418 31.65 29.18 -14.75
CA GLN A 418 30.58 29.36 -13.77
C GLN A 418 29.28 28.74 -14.29
N VAL A 419 28.91 29.00 -15.55
CA VAL A 419 27.72 28.39 -16.16
C VAL A 419 27.76 26.86 -16.09
N PHE A 420 28.91 26.25 -16.42
CA PHE A 420 29.04 24.79 -16.40
C PHE A 420 29.06 24.20 -14.99
N GLU A 421 29.68 24.86 -14.01
CA GLU A 421 29.66 24.39 -12.62
C GLU A 421 28.25 24.48 -12.02
N GLU A 422 27.52 25.57 -12.26
CA GLU A 422 26.13 25.70 -11.81
C GLU A 422 25.23 24.63 -12.45
N LEU A 423 25.44 24.32 -13.73
CA LEU A 423 24.73 23.25 -14.41
C LEU A 423 25.03 21.88 -13.79
N LYS A 424 26.32 21.58 -13.54
CA LYS A 424 26.74 20.33 -12.89
C LYS A 424 26.09 20.20 -11.52
N ASN A 425 26.17 21.24 -10.69
CA ASN A 425 25.63 21.26 -9.35
C ASN A 425 24.12 21.02 -9.34
N THR A 426 23.38 21.73 -10.21
CA THR A 426 21.93 21.57 -10.37
C THR A 426 21.54 20.14 -10.75
N ILE A 427 22.29 19.51 -11.68
CA ILE A 427 22.03 18.13 -12.12
C ILE A 427 22.33 17.11 -11.01
N LEU A 428 23.41 17.32 -10.24
CA LEU A 428 23.81 16.45 -9.14
C LEU A 428 22.86 16.57 -7.93
N GLU A 429 22.32 17.75 -7.68
CA GLU A 429 21.39 18.01 -6.58
C GLU A 429 20.02 17.35 -6.82
N VAL A 430 19.50 17.45 -8.05
CA VAL A 430 18.10 17.10 -8.36
C VAL A 430 17.95 15.70 -8.96
N SER A 431 19.00 15.15 -9.58
CA SER A 431 18.96 13.85 -10.25
C SER A 431 19.71 12.73 -9.49
N LEU A 432 19.66 11.50 -10.03
CA LEU A 432 20.32 10.31 -9.48
C LEU A 432 21.78 10.13 -9.96
N VAL A 433 22.29 11.08 -10.74
CA VAL A 433 23.66 11.10 -11.25
C VAL A 433 24.63 11.41 -10.11
N SER A 434 25.80 10.77 -10.12
CA SER A 434 26.81 10.92 -9.07
C SER A 434 28.02 11.76 -9.47
N ARG A 435 28.26 11.91 -10.78
CA ARG A 435 29.38 12.66 -11.36
C ARG A 435 28.93 13.31 -12.67
N ALA A 436 29.35 14.53 -12.91
CA ALA A 436 29.08 15.25 -14.14
C ALA A 436 30.37 15.89 -14.66
N HIS A 437 30.68 15.66 -15.93
CA HIS A 437 31.89 16.17 -16.58
C HIS A 437 31.52 16.83 -17.91
N VAL A 438 32.10 18.00 -18.20
CA VAL A 438 31.86 18.72 -19.46
C VAL A 438 33.03 18.50 -20.39
N TYR A 439 32.73 18.18 -21.65
CA TYR A 439 33.69 17.94 -22.71
C TYR A 439 33.44 18.90 -23.87
N GLU A 440 34.53 19.32 -24.50
CA GLU A 440 34.55 20.04 -25.76
C GLU A 440 34.74 19.05 -26.90
N VAL A 441 33.83 19.05 -27.86
CA VAL A 441 33.86 18.20 -29.06
C VAL A 441 34.04 19.09 -30.28
N SER A 442 35.22 19.03 -30.89
CA SER A 442 35.55 19.82 -32.08
C SER A 442 34.95 19.20 -33.35
N ALA A 443 34.84 20.00 -34.42
CA ALA A 443 34.32 19.56 -35.72
C ALA A 443 35.12 18.38 -36.35
N ASP A 444 36.40 18.25 -36.03
CA ASP A 444 37.27 17.12 -36.42
C ASP A 444 36.97 15.82 -35.63
N GLY A 445 36.07 15.88 -34.66
CA GLY A 445 35.70 14.77 -33.79
C GLY A 445 36.68 14.54 -32.63
N SER A 446 37.62 15.45 -32.39
CA SER A 446 38.44 15.44 -31.18
C SER A 446 37.60 15.80 -29.96
N ILE A 447 37.75 15.03 -28.88
CA ILE A 447 37.05 15.20 -27.61
C ILE A 447 38.10 15.59 -26.58
N LYS A 448 37.87 16.67 -25.85
CA LYS A 448 38.74 17.12 -24.76
C LYS A 448 37.91 17.47 -23.53
N LEU A 449 38.35 17.07 -22.35
CA LEU A 449 37.75 17.51 -21.10
C LEU A 449 37.88 19.04 -20.95
N TYR A 450 36.77 19.71 -20.63
CA TYR A 450 36.76 21.15 -20.38
C TYR A 450 37.24 21.45 -18.95
N ASN A 451 38.35 22.18 -18.82
CA ASN A 451 38.97 22.60 -17.56
C ASN A 451 39.16 21.48 -16.53
N GLY A 452 39.96 20.47 -16.89
CA GLY A 452 40.45 19.46 -15.95
C GLY A 452 41.59 18.62 -16.53
N GLU A 453 42.34 17.96 -15.65
CA GLU A 453 43.28 16.92 -16.05
C GLU A 453 42.50 15.67 -16.51
N PRO A 454 43.01 14.88 -17.48
CA PRO A 454 42.33 13.70 -18.00
C PRO A 454 42.24 12.59 -16.95
N VAL A 455 41.24 12.68 -16.06
CA VAL A 455 40.95 11.65 -15.06
C VAL A 455 40.18 10.52 -15.73
N ASN A 456 40.94 9.53 -16.20
CA ASN A 456 40.47 8.32 -16.91
C ASN A 456 39.84 8.60 -18.28
N SER A 457 40.18 7.77 -19.26
CA SER A 457 39.85 7.93 -20.69
C SER A 457 38.38 7.63 -21.04
N PHE A 458 37.43 8.28 -20.36
CA PHE A 458 36.00 8.18 -20.67
C PHE A 458 35.67 8.65 -22.10
N GLU A 459 36.49 9.54 -22.66
CA GLU A 459 36.41 10.00 -24.06
C GLU A 459 36.42 8.85 -25.07
N LYS A 460 37.25 7.82 -24.84
CA LYS A 460 37.34 6.64 -25.71
C LYS A 460 36.15 5.69 -25.54
N VAL A 461 35.60 5.61 -24.33
CA VAL A 461 34.51 4.70 -23.98
C VAL A 461 33.18 5.17 -24.57
N TYR A 462 32.91 6.49 -24.49
CA TYR A 462 31.62 7.07 -24.88
C TYR A 462 31.65 7.84 -26.22
N GLN A 463 32.69 7.65 -27.04
CA GLN A 463 32.90 8.41 -28.28
C GLN A 463 31.69 8.33 -29.24
N LYS A 464 31.02 7.17 -29.29
CA LYS A 464 29.83 6.96 -30.12
C LYS A 464 28.65 7.78 -29.64
N GLU A 465 28.48 7.88 -28.33
CA GLU A 465 27.44 8.63 -27.64
C GLU A 465 27.65 10.13 -27.85
N PHE A 466 28.88 10.64 -27.70
CA PHE A 466 29.24 12.03 -27.99
C PHE A 466 28.85 12.43 -29.43
N ARG A 467 29.20 11.61 -30.43
CA ARG A 467 28.85 11.89 -31.85
C ARG A 467 27.35 11.88 -32.14
N LYS A 468 26.53 11.21 -31.32
CA LYS A 468 25.08 11.14 -31.53
C LYS A 468 24.35 12.38 -31.02
N VAL A 469 24.90 13.06 -30.00
CA VAL A 469 24.31 14.26 -29.40
C VAL A 469 24.79 15.57 -30.04
N THR A 470 25.94 15.60 -30.69
CA THR A 470 26.47 16.81 -31.36
C THR A 470 25.52 17.51 -32.35
N PRO A 471 24.57 16.85 -33.05
CA PRO A 471 23.74 17.54 -34.04
C PRO A 471 22.71 18.54 -33.47
N GLU A 472 22.24 18.36 -32.24
CA GLU A 472 21.08 19.11 -31.73
C GLU A 472 21.24 19.44 -30.23
N ILE A 473 21.00 20.69 -29.85
CA ILE A 473 21.09 21.16 -28.46
C ILE A 473 19.98 20.50 -27.63
N GLY A 474 20.32 20.02 -26.43
CA GLY A 474 19.37 19.30 -25.58
C GLY A 474 19.06 17.87 -26.06
N LYS A 475 19.76 17.36 -27.09
CA LYS A 475 19.70 15.94 -27.44
C LYS A 475 20.37 15.13 -26.36
N ILE A 476 19.68 14.10 -25.87
CA ILE A 476 20.12 13.23 -24.78
C ILE A 476 20.24 11.80 -25.31
N VAL A 477 21.35 11.13 -25.01
CA VAL A 477 21.57 9.71 -25.29
C VAL A 477 21.82 8.98 -23.98
N GLU A 478 20.92 8.08 -23.64
CA GLU A 478 20.96 7.28 -22.41
C GLU A 478 21.75 5.98 -22.61
N PHE A 479 22.44 5.55 -21.55
CA PHE A 479 23.12 4.26 -21.45
C PHE A 479 23.01 3.71 -20.02
N ASN A 480 23.40 2.45 -19.81
CA ASN A 480 23.11 1.75 -18.55
C ASN A 480 23.61 2.44 -17.26
N LYS A 481 24.64 3.31 -17.35
CA LYS A 481 25.27 3.97 -16.19
C LYS A 481 25.23 5.50 -16.27
N GLY A 482 24.34 6.07 -17.08
CA GLY A 482 24.25 7.51 -17.22
C GLY A 482 23.67 7.99 -18.54
N PHE A 483 23.94 9.23 -18.87
CA PHE A 483 23.55 9.83 -20.13
C PHE A 483 24.57 10.87 -20.60
N VAL A 484 24.53 11.14 -21.90
CA VAL A 484 25.27 12.24 -22.53
C VAL A 484 24.27 13.25 -23.08
N MET A 485 24.54 14.55 -22.93
CA MET A 485 23.67 15.63 -23.44
C MET A 485 24.48 16.77 -24.04
N LYS A 486 24.08 17.26 -25.23
CA LYS A 486 24.65 18.51 -25.79
C LYS A 486 24.06 19.71 -25.05
N ILE A 487 24.93 20.57 -24.53
CA ILE A 487 24.56 21.72 -23.68
C ILE A 487 24.86 23.08 -24.31
N GLY A 488 25.67 23.14 -25.36
CA GLY A 488 25.88 24.38 -26.12
C GLY A 488 26.88 24.22 -27.26
N GLU A 489 27.18 25.33 -27.95
CA GLU A 489 28.10 25.37 -29.08
C GLU A 489 28.89 26.69 -29.14
N ARG A 490 30.18 26.63 -29.49
CA ARG A 490 31.09 27.78 -29.68
C ARG A 490 31.92 27.61 -30.93
N GLY A 491 31.79 28.49 -31.92
CA GLY A 491 32.73 28.60 -33.05
C GLY A 491 33.07 27.26 -33.73
N GLY A 492 32.09 26.38 -33.92
CA GLY A 492 32.27 25.05 -34.52
C GLY A 492 32.69 23.93 -33.54
N LYS A 493 32.68 24.21 -32.22
CA LYS A 493 32.91 23.23 -31.16
C LYS A 493 31.65 23.05 -30.32
N SER A 494 31.23 21.81 -30.10
CA SER A 494 30.07 21.46 -29.28
C SER A 494 30.49 21.20 -27.83
N PHE A 495 29.78 21.78 -26.87
CA PHE A 495 29.92 21.43 -25.46
C PHE A 495 28.92 20.34 -25.09
N VAL A 496 29.44 19.29 -24.46
CA VAL A 496 28.66 18.09 -24.13
C VAL A 496 28.91 17.71 -22.67
N ILE A 497 27.84 17.46 -21.92
CA ILE A 497 27.92 16.96 -20.54
C ILE A 497 27.76 15.44 -20.50
N LEU A 498 28.68 14.79 -19.82
CA LEU A 498 28.67 13.37 -19.49
C LEU A 498 28.26 13.22 -18.02
N CYS A 499 27.13 12.58 -17.79
CA CYS A 499 26.58 12.32 -16.47
C CYS A 499 26.71 10.83 -16.15
N LEU A 500 27.40 10.48 -15.07
CA LEU A 500 27.66 9.10 -14.64
C LEU A 500 27.05 8.81 -13.26
N SER A 501 26.46 7.62 -13.11
CA SER A 501 26.00 7.12 -11.82
C SER A 501 26.84 5.95 -11.33
N LYS A 502 26.94 5.81 -10.00
CA LYS A 502 27.59 4.67 -9.33
C LYS A 502 26.79 3.36 -9.53
N MET A 503 25.48 3.49 -9.76
CA MET A 503 24.55 2.38 -10.00
C MET A 503 24.04 2.43 -11.44
N ASN A 504 23.40 1.36 -11.93
CA ASN A 504 22.72 1.45 -13.21
C ASN A 504 21.60 2.49 -13.11
N THR A 505 21.60 3.48 -14.00
CA THR A 505 20.55 4.50 -14.03
C THR A 505 19.33 3.92 -14.73
N PRO A 506 18.12 4.00 -14.12
CA PRO A 506 16.90 3.74 -14.86
C PRO A 506 16.81 4.74 -16.04
N ARG A 507 16.04 4.37 -17.08
CA ARG A 507 15.81 5.31 -18.19
C ARG A 507 15.20 6.60 -17.67
N LEU A 508 15.65 7.72 -18.21
CA LEU A 508 15.17 9.05 -17.85
C LEU A 508 13.66 9.12 -18.12
N THR A 509 12.94 9.67 -17.15
CA THR A 509 11.50 9.88 -17.26
C THR A 509 11.19 11.04 -18.20
N LEU A 510 9.96 11.14 -18.71
CA LEU A 510 9.56 12.25 -19.59
C LEU A 510 9.76 13.62 -18.93
N GLU A 511 9.50 13.71 -17.62
CA GLU A 511 9.72 14.93 -16.84
C GLU A 511 11.21 15.26 -16.71
N GLU A 512 12.06 14.27 -16.46
CA GLU A 512 13.52 14.45 -16.41
C GLU A 512 14.09 14.86 -17.76
N LEU A 513 13.64 14.23 -18.85
CA LEU A 513 14.03 14.60 -20.21
C LEU A 513 13.61 16.02 -20.54
N SER A 514 12.39 16.42 -20.18
CA SER A 514 11.93 17.79 -20.38
C SER A 514 12.75 18.77 -19.56
N TRP A 515 13.02 18.46 -18.29
CA TRP A 515 13.81 19.29 -17.39
C TRP A 515 15.26 19.45 -17.88
N LEU A 516 15.94 18.35 -18.23
CA LEU A 516 17.30 18.37 -18.76
C LEU A 516 17.39 19.14 -20.07
N LYS A 517 16.41 19.00 -20.97
CA LYS A 517 16.32 19.80 -22.20
C LYS A 517 16.19 21.29 -21.89
N THR A 518 15.35 21.65 -20.92
CA THR A 518 15.19 23.05 -20.49
C THR A 518 16.49 23.60 -19.90
N LEU A 519 17.19 22.83 -19.06
CA LEU A 519 18.49 23.22 -18.54
C LEU A 519 19.51 23.41 -19.68
N ALA A 520 19.59 22.48 -20.63
CA ALA A 520 20.48 22.60 -21.78
C ALA A 520 20.17 23.83 -22.64
N PHE A 521 18.90 24.16 -22.84
CA PHE A 521 18.49 25.35 -23.56
C PHE A 521 18.93 26.64 -22.85
N TYR A 522 18.63 26.78 -21.55
CA TYR A 522 19.08 27.94 -20.78
C TYR A 522 20.60 28.04 -20.69
N THR A 523 21.29 26.90 -20.55
CA THR A 523 22.75 26.85 -20.59
C THR A 523 23.27 27.40 -21.92
N ASN A 524 22.73 26.96 -23.06
CA ASN A 524 23.14 27.46 -24.37
C ASN A 524 22.93 28.98 -24.51
N VAL A 525 21.80 29.50 -24.06
CA VAL A 525 21.53 30.95 -24.07
C VAL A 525 22.54 31.72 -23.20
N SER A 526 22.84 31.22 -22.00
CA SER A 526 23.86 31.84 -21.15
C SER A 526 25.27 31.76 -21.75
N ILE A 527 25.62 30.65 -22.39
CA ILE A 527 26.88 30.50 -23.13
C ILE A 527 27.01 31.57 -24.22
N GLU A 528 25.97 31.77 -25.02
CA GLU A 528 25.93 32.82 -26.06
C GLU A 528 26.05 34.24 -25.46
N ASN A 529 25.39 34.48 -24.33
CA ASN A 529 25.46 35.78 -23.65
C ASN A 529 26.85 36.07 -23.10
N VAL A 530 27.46 35.10 -22.40
CA VAL A 530 28.83 35.20 -21.90
C VAL A 530 29.81 35.46 -23.06
N MET A 531 29.62 34.79 -24.20
CA MET A 531 30.47 35.03 -25.38
C MET A 531 30.34 36.44 -25.94
N LYS A 532 29.12 36.98 -26.05
CA LYS A 532 28.91 38.35 -26.50
C LYS A 532 29.55 39.35 -25.53
N ILE A 533 29.50 39.07 -24.23
CA ILE A 533 30.16 39.89 -23.21
C ILE A 533 31.69 39.80 -23.36
N GLU A 534 32.26 38.60 -23.52
CA GLU A 534 33.70 38.40 -23.78
C GLU A 534 34.15 39.16 -25.05
N GLU A 535 33.39 39.07 -26.14
CA GLU A 535 33.69 39.74 -27.41
C GLU A 535 33.64 41.28 -27.27
N LEU A 536 32.59 41.81 -26.63
CA LEU A 536 32.48 43.25 -26.37
C LEU A 536 33.63 43.76 -25.48
N MET A 537 34.01 42.99 -24.46
CA MET A 537 35.15 43.32 -23.60
C MET A 537 36.46 43.33 -24.40
N SER A 538 36.68 42.35 -25.29
CA SER A 538 37.87 42.32 -26.15
C SER A 538 37.94 43.51 -27.11
N HIS A 539 36.82 43.90 -27.74
CA HIS A 539 36.76 45.10 -28.58
C HIS A 539 37.02 46.38 -27.78
N LEU A 540 36.51 46.48 -26.54
CA LEU A 540 36.80 47.61 -25.66
C LEU A 540 38.29 47.68 -25.27
N GLU A 541 38.93 46.54 -25.03
CA GLU A 541 40.37 46.47 -24.76
C GLU A 541 41.19 46.88 -25.99
N GLU A 542 40.82 46.43 -27.19
CA GLU A 542 41.47 46.85 -28.44
C GLU A 542 41.34 48.36 -28.68
N ILE A 543 40.16 48.94 -28.46
CA ILE A 543 39.93 50.39 -28.57
C ILE A 543 40.76 51.16 -27.53
N LYS A 544 40.85 50.65 -26.30
CA LYS A 544 41.68 51.22 -25.23
C LYS A 544 43.18 51.18 -25.56
N GLN A 545 43.62 50.22 -26.36
CA GLN A 545 45.02 50.13 -26.83
C GLN A 545 45.29 51.02 -28.05
N GLN A 546 44.29 51.30 -28.90
CA GLN A 546 44.44 52.13 -30.11
C GLN A 546 44.28 53.64 -29.86
N GLU A 547 43.44 54.06 -28.91
CA GLU A 547 43.30 55.48 -28.54
C GLU A 547 43.97 55.75 -27.18
N SER A 548 44.82 56.78 -27.10
CA SER A 548 45.32 57.32 -25.83
C SER A 548 44.15 57.86 -24.98
N ASN A 549 43.57 56.96 -24.19
CA ASN A 549 42.70 57.17 -23.04
C ASN A 549 41.53 58.17 -23.23
N PRO A 550 40.44 57.77 -23.91
CA PRO A 550 39.26 58.61 -24.05
C PRO A 550 38.49 58.70 -22.72
N VAL A 551 38.19 59.91 -22.27
CA VAL A 551 37.48 60.21 -21.00
C VAL A 551 36.08 59.55 -20.93
N TRP A 552 35.44 59.29 -22.06
CA TRP A 552 34.11 58.65 -22.13
C TRP A 552 34.13 57.16 -21.75
N LEU A 553 35.25 56.47 -21.98
CA LEU A 553 35.44 55.05 -21.69
C LEU A 553 35.57 54.82 -20.17
N LYS A 554 36.24 55.75 -19.48
CA LYS A 554 36.38 55.77 -18.02
C LYS A 554 35.04 55.94 -17.31
N ASN A 555 34.18 56.81 -17.81
CA ASN A 555 32.82 57.02 -17.29
C ASN A 555 31.87 55.85 -17.56
N SER A 556 32.18 55.02 -18.56
CA SER A 556 31.39 53.85 -18.91
C SER A 556 31.78 52.64 -18.05
N CYS A 557 33.08 52.42 -17.80
CA CYS A 557 33.56 51.38 -16.88
C CYS A 557 33.08 51.60 -15.43
N THR A 558 33.13 52.83 -14.90
CA THR A 558 32.65 53.11 -13.54
C THR A 558 31.14 52.86 -13.37
N ARG A 559 30.35 53.05 -14.44
CA ARG A 559 28.91 52.76 -14.44
C ARG A 559 28.57 51.27 -14.51
N VAL A 560 29.50 50.43 -14.96
CA VAL A 560 29.35 48.97 -14.99
C VAL A 560 29.82 48.33 -13.67
N GLU A 561 30.73 48.97 -12.93
CA GLU A 561 31.11 48.53 -11.58
C GLU A 561 30.09 48.92 -10.49
N GLU A 562 29.22 49.91 -10.74
CA GLU A 562 28.21 50.40 -9.78
C GLU A 562 26.83 49.73 -9.88
N ASN A 563 26.58 48.84 -10.85
CA ASN A 563 25.35 48.05 -10.96
C ASN A 563 25.66 46.56 -10.87
#